data_AF-A0AAV1PGR4-F1
#
_entry.id   AF-A0AAV1PGR4-F1
#
_cell.length_a   1.000
_cell.length_b   1.000
_cell.length_c   1.000
_cell.angle_alpha   90.00
_cell.angle_beta   90.00
_cell.angle_gamma   90.00
#
_symmetry.space_group_name_H-M   'P 1'
#
loop_
_entity.id
_entity.type
_entity.pdbx_description
1 polymer ?
#
loop_
_entity_poly.entity_id
_entity_poly.type
_entity_poly.pdbx_seq_one_letter_code
_entity_poly.pdbx_strand_id
1 'polypeptide(L)'
;MYAVVDENCQLKRKMLYIQQNDDRIEVLQRQVKDLKRQLEIRLDLSKKWKEEKQYYIEREEELIHVIRERNLLRSQLALYKSECLSLRERTKDLEVTSTRRETELLERICFIEHQMDKTVKEKNILINNAQTREKELEREVSVLLSEKKKYSDLEAELKMVHKELDQRVIPEPNIILNLEVTPGNEVVVKDQDKVVELQGKLLSKSQDLVTKTRQLEKTSRAIKEKERQCEEMKHSMARLLPPETIDEIPKLHWIIREQCKRIKALMAEVNVHNVNAEEFKIDNEKLVEKVSEIKSLYIKEKMHNTDMREALQKSGVIKVPQNTNILPPSSNTVSRPSSDKQRKEKQGPTERKTIRSRLRTDVKPAKPPLPSNTKKIVLKSEDTSSQCHLPPIPKNTSESIRRTYAPLPHITRK
;
A
#
# COMPACT_ATOMS: atom_id res chain seq x y z
N MET A 1 22.31 -1.41 131.83
CA MET A 1 23.30 -1.56 130.75
C MET A 1 22.90 -2.61 129.71
N TYR A 2 22.48 -3.83 130.10
CA TYR A 2 22.08 -4.89 129.14
C TYR A 2 20.87 -4.56 128.23
N ALA A 3 19.82 -3.90 128.73
CA ALA A 3 18.64 -3.55 127.90
C ALA A 3 18.98 -2.61 126.73
N VAL A 4 19.87 -1.62 126.97
CA VAL A 4 20.33 -0.66 125.94
C VAL A 4 21.16 -1.34 124.85
N VAL A 5 21.88 -2.41 125.20
CA VAL A 5 22.66 -3.20 124.22
C VAL A 5 21.72 -4.03 123.35
N ASP A 6 20.65 -4.61 123.90
CA ASP A 6 19.67 -5.37 123.12
C ASP A 6 18.85 -4.48 122.17
N GLU A 7 18.41 -3.31 122.62
CA GLU A 7 17.73 -2.32 121.77
C GLU A 7 18.61 -1.87 120.60
N ASN A 8 19.90 -1.59 120.84
CA ASN A 8 20.85 -1.26 119.77
C ASN A 8 21.04 -2.43 118.79
N CYS A 9 21.12 -3.67 119.27
CA CYS A 9 21.17 -4.86 118.41
C CYS A 9 19.90 -5.03 117.58
N GLN A 10 18.72 -4.74 118.13
CA GLN A 10 17.44 -4.77 117.40
C GLN A 10 17.36 -3.65 116.36
N LEU A 11 17.78 -2.43 116.69
CA LEU A 11 17.84 -1.31 115.75
C LEU A 11 18.80 -1.58 114.59
N LYS A 12 19.98 -2.16 114.86
CA LYS A 12 20.93 -2.54 113.81
C LYS A 12 20.35 -3.59 112.86
N ARG A 13 19.61 -4.59 113.37
CA ARG A 13 18.89 -5.57 112.54
C ARG A 13 17.81 -4.91 111.69
N LYS A 14 17.03 -3.99 112.26
CA LYS A 14 16.02 -3.22 111.52
C LYS A 14 16.65 -2.35 110.42
N MET A 15 17.77 -1.67 110.70
CA MET A 15 18.50 -0.90 109.69
C MET A 15 19.02 -1.77 108.55
N LEU A 16 19.62 -2.93 108.86
CA LEU A 16 20.08 -3.87 107.82
C LEU A 16 18.91 -4.36 106.95
N TYR A 17 17.76 -4.63 107.55
CA TYR A 17 16.57 -5.02 106.82
C TYR A 17 16.04 -3.89 105.91
N ILE A 18 16.04 -2.64 106.39
CA ILE A 18 15.67 -1.47 105.57
C ILE A 18 16.64 -1.33 104.40
N GLN A 19 17.95 -1.39 104.66
CA GLN A 19 18.98 -1.29 103.63
C GLN A 19 18.84 -2.39 102.57
N GLN A 20 18.60 -3.65 102.97
CA GLN A 20 18.34 -4.75 102.03
C GLN A 20 17.09 -4.51 101.18
N ASN A 21 16.05 -3.90 101.74
CA ASN A 21 14.85 -3.56 100.99
C ASN A 21 15.09 -2.39 100.03
N ASP A 22 15.87 -1.38 100.42
CA ASP A 22 16.24 -0.27 99.55
C ASP A 22 17.05 -0.77 98.35
N ASP A 23 18.06 -1.62 98.58
CA ASP A 23 18.83 -2.28 97.52
C ASP A 23 17.90 -3.08 96.57
N ARG A 24 16.93 -3.81 97.13
CA ARG A 24 15.94 -4.57 96.36
C ARG A 24 15.03 -3.64 95.54
N ILE A 25 14.60 -2.52 96.12
CA ILE A 25 13.78 -1.50 95.45
C ILE A 25 14.57 -0.90 94.28
N GLU A 26 15.84 -0.55 94.47
CA GLU A 26 16.69 -0.02 93.40
C GLU A 26 16.88 -1.01 92.24
N VAL A 27 17.07 -2.31 92.55
CA VAL A 27 17.16 -3.37 91.53
C VAL A 27 15.84 -3.48 90.76
N LEU A 28 14.69 -3.49 91.46
CA LEU A 28 13.38 -3.54 90.82
C LEU A 28 13.11 -2.30 89.96
N GLN A 29 13.49 -1.11 90.42
CA GLN A 29 13.37 0.13 89.64
C GLN A 29 14.21 0.07 88.36
N ARG A 30 15.44 -0.46 88.42
CA ARG A 30 16.27 -0.70 87.22
C ARG A 30 15.61 -1.68 86.26
N GLN A 31 15.09 -2.81 86.76
CA GLN A 31 14.36 -3.78 85.94
C GLN A 31 13.11 -3.18 85.27
N VAL A 32 12.32 -2.39 85.99
CA VAL A 32 11.15 -1.70 85.43
C VAL A 32 11.58 -0.71 84.34
N LYS A 33 12.69 0.03 84.54
CA LYS A 33 13.23 0.95 83.53
C LYS A 33 13.67 0.23 82.27
N ASP A 34 14.32 -0.93 82.41
CA ASP A 34 14.77 -1.71 81.25
C ASP A 34 13.61 -2.38 80.53
N LEU A 35 12.60 -2.89 81.24
CA LEU A 35 11.37 -3.41 80.63
C LEU A 35 10.59 -2.32 79.87
N LYS A 36 10.54 -1.09 80.40
CA LYS A 36 9.95 0.05 79.69
C LYS A 36 10.67 0.36 78.38
N ARG A 37 12.01 0.39 78.39
CA ARG A 37 12.81 0.57 77.17
C ARG A 37 12.59 -0.56 76.16
N GLN A 38 12.53 -1.81 76.62
CA GLN A 38 12.25 -2.95 75.75
C GLN A 38 10.85 -2.86 75.13
N LEU A 39 9.84 -2.43 75.89
CA LEU A 39 8.49 -2.20 75.37
C LEU A 39 8.48 -1.11 74.30
N GLU A 40 9.17 0.01 74.53
CA GLU A 40 9.30 1.11 73.57
C GLU A 40 9.94 0.64 72.25
N ILE A 41 11.07 -0.08 72.32
CA ILE A 41 11.71 -0.67 71.14
C ILE A 41 10.77 -1.61 70.39
N ARG A 42 10.00 -2.44 71.10
CA ARG A 42 9.02 -3.35 70.47
C ARG A 42 7.87 -2.60 69.80
N LEU A 43 7.41 -1.51 70.39
CA LEU A 43 6.37 -0.66 69.79
C LEU A 43 6.88 0.03 68.52
N ASP A 44 8.11 0.55 68.53
CA ASP A 44 8.74 1.16 67.36
C ASP A 44 8.95 0.15 66.23
N LEU A 45 9.42 -1.07 66.54
CA LEU A 45 9.54 -2.14 65.56
C LEU A 45 8.18 -2.55 64.99
N SER A 46 7.14 -2.64 65.83
CA SER A 46 5.77 -2.92 65.37
C SER A 46 5.24 -1.83 64.44
N LYS A 47 5.53 -0.56 64.74
CA LYS A 47 5.16 0.58 63.90
C LYS A 47 5.87 0.51 62.54
N LYS A 48 7.19 0.35 62.53
CA LYS A 48 7.99 0.20 61.30
C LYS A 48 7.51 -0.97 60.45
N TRP A 49 7.20 -2.11 61.06
CA TRP A 49 6.68 -3.27 60.34
C TRP A 49 5.32 -3.00 59.67
N LYS A 50 4.43 -2.23 60.32
CA LYS A 50 3.16 -1.81 59.72
C LYS A 50 3.36 -0.86 58.55
N GLU A 51 4.27 0.09 58.68
CA GLU A 51 4.63 1.04 57.61
C GLU A 51 5.24 0.31 56.41
N GLU A 52 6.19 -0.59 56.63
CA GLU A 52 6.78 -1.42 55.58
C GLU A 52 5.71 -2.29 54.89
N LYS A 53 4.84 -2.93 55.67
CA LYS A 53 3.73 -3.71 55.12
C LYS A 53 2.82 -2.86 54.24
N GLN A 54 2.47 -1.66 54.67
CA GLN A 54 1.63 -0.74 53.90
C GLN A 54 2.33 -0.31 52.60
N TYR A 55 3.62 0.00 52.66
CA TYR A 55 4.43 0.30 51.48
C TYR A 55 4.44 -0.85 50.46
N TYR A 56 4.55 -2.11 50.90
CA TYR A 56 4.50 -3.26 50.00
C TYR A 56 3.13 -3.43 49.32
N ILE A 57 2.03 -3.16 50.03
CA ILE A 57 0.67 -3.21 49.47
C ILE A 57 0.52 -2.14 48.39
N GLU A 58 0.90 -0.89 48.67
CA GLU A 58 0.83 0.21 47.70
C GLU A 58 1.69 -0.10 46.46
N ARG A 59 2.89 -0.65 46.66
CA ARG A 59 3.78 -1.06 45.57
C ARG A 59 3.19 -2.19 44.71
N GLU A 60 2.49 -3.13 45.33
CA GLU A 60 1.79 -4.21 44.63
C GLU A 60 0.62 -3.66 43.79
N GLU A 61 -0.14 -2.70 44.32
CA GLU A 61 -1.24 -2.03 43.60
C GLU A 61 -0.73 -1.25 42.38
N GLU A 62 0.36 -0.50 42.51
CA GLU A 62 1.04 0.17 41.40
C GLU A 62 1.47 -0.83 40.32
N LEU A 63 2.06 -1.97 40.72
CA LEU A 63 2.50 -3.00 39.78
C LEU A 63 1.31 -3.60 39.02
N ILE A 64 0.18 -3.85 39.72
CA ILE A 64 -1.06 -4.31 39.10
C ILE A 64 -1.57 -3.29 38.08
N HIS A 65 -1.50 -1.99 38.39
CA HIS A 65 -1.88 -0.92 37.46
C HIS A 65 -1.03 -0.95 36.18
N VAL A 66 0.30 -0.97 36.32
CA VAL A 66 1.23 -1.05 35.18
C VAL A 66 0.98 -2.31 34.33
N ILE A 67 0.70 -3.45 34.96
CA ILE A 67 0.36 -4.70 34.25
C ILE A 67 -0.94 -4.52 33.42
N ARG A 68 -1.96 -3.86 33.96
CA ARG A 68 -3.22 -3.58 33.25
C ARG A 68 -2.98 -2.67 32.04
N GLU A 69 -2.25 -1.59 32.20
CA GLU A 69 -1.90 -0.67 31.10
C GLU A 69 -1.11 -1.38 30.00
N ARG A 70 -0.08 -2.14 30.36
CA ARG A 70 0.69 -2.95 29.41
C ARG A 70 -0.20 -3.92 28.63
N ASN A 71 -1.15 -4.57 29.30
CA ASN A 71 -2.07 -5.50 28.65
C ASN A 71 -3.05 -4.77 27.71
N LEU A 72 -3.54 -3.59 28.11
CA LEU A 72 -4.38 -2.74 27.25
C LEU A 72 -3.62 -2.33 25.97
N LEU A 73 -2.39 -1.83 26.12
CA LEU A 73 -1.54 -1.46 24.98
C LEU A 73 -1.22 -2.66 24.09
N ARG A 74 -1.00 -3.85 24.66
CA ARG A 74 -0.79 -5.09 23.90
C ARG A 74 -2.02 -5.44 23.06
N SER A 75 -3.23 -5.30 23.61
CA SER A 75 -4.48 -5.54 22.88
C SER A 75 -4.68 -4.52 21.75
N GLN A 76 -4.43 -3.23 22.01
CA GLN A 76 -4.49 -2.18 20.98
C GLN A 76 -3.49 -2.43 19.84
N LEU A 77 -2.26 -2.84 20.18
CA LEU A 77 -1.24 -3.19 19.18
C LEU A 77 -1.65 -4.39 18.33
N ALA A 78 -2.32 -5.39 18.92
CA ALA A 78 -2.83 -6.54 18.18
C ALA A 78 -3.93 -6.13 17.17
N LEU A 79 -4.85 -5.25 17.58
CA LEU A 79 -5.88 -4.70 16.69
C LEU A 79 -5.25 -3.92 15.53
N TYR A 80 -4.32 -3.01 15.82
CA TYR A 80 -3.61 -2.23 14.80
C TYR A 80 -2.87 -3.12 13.80
N LYS A 81 -2.21 -4.19 14.27
CA LYS A 81 -1.56 -5.17 13.38
C LYS A 81 -2.55 -5.87 12.47
N SER A 82 -3.72 -6.26 12.99
CA SER A 82 -4.77 -6.91 12.18
C SER A 82 -5.34 -5.97 11.12
N GLU A 83 -5.57 -4.70 11.47
CA GLU A 83 -6.02 -3.67 10.52
C GLU A 83 -4.99 -3.42 9.42
N CYS A 84 -3.71 -3.32 9.78
CA CYS A 84 -2.63 -3.19 8.80
C CYS A 84 -2.56 -4.37 7.82
N LEU A 85 -2.80 -5.60 8.29
CA LEU A 85 -2.85 -6.78 7.42
C LEU A 85 -4.05 -6.71 6.47
N SER A 86 -5.23 -6.35 6.97
CA SER A 86 -6.43 -6.17 6.13
C SER A 86 -6.24 -5.08 5.07
N LEU A 87 -5.60 -3.96 5.41
CA LEU A 87 -5.28 -2.90 4.45
C LEU A 87 -4.28 -3.36 3.38
N ARG A 88 -3.27 -4.16 3.75
CA ARG A 88 -2.33 -4.75 2.78
C ARG A 88 -3.02 -5.71 1.83
N GLU A 89 -3.94 -6.54 2.32
CA GLU A 89 -4.74 -7.43 1.46
C GLU A 89 -5.61 -6.64 0.49
N ARG A 90 -6.36 -5.63 0.97
CA ARG A 90 -7.16 -4.75 0.10
C ARG A 90 -6.32 -4.04 -0.95
N THR A 91 -5.10 -3.60 -0.60
CA THR A 91 -4.19 -2.95 -1.54
C THR A 91 -3.75 -3.91 -2.64
N LYS A 92 -3.42 -5.17 -2.29
CA LYS A 92 -3.10 -6.20 -3.28
C LYS A 92 -4.26 -6.49 -4.21
N ASP A 93 -5.48 -6.59 -3.69
CA ASP A 93 -6.68 -6.80 -4.52
C ASP A 93 -6.89 -5.62 -5.50
N LEU A 94 -6.67 -4.39 -5.04
CA LEU A 94 -6.71 -3.20 -5.89
C LEU A 94 -5.61 -3.20 -6.96
N GLU A 95 -4.39 -3.61 -6.62
CA GLU A 95 -3.30 -3.75 -7.60
C GLU A 95 -3.63 -4.81 -8.67
N VAL A 96 -4.20 -5.96 -8.26
CA VAL A 96 -4.62 -7.02 -9.19
C VAL A 96 -5.74 -6.54 -10.12
N THR A 97 -6.72 -5.79 -9.60
CA THR A 97 -7.79 -5.24 -10.43
C THR A 97 -7.31 -4.12 -11.36
N SER A 98 -6.36 -3.28 -10.93
CA SER A 98 -5.73 -2.26 -11.78
C SER A 98 -4.93 -2.90 -12.91
N THR A 99 -4.04 -3.85 -12.59
CA THR A 99 -3.23 -4.55 -13.59
C THR A 99 -4.08 -5.29 -14.60
N ARG A 100 -5.18 -5.94 -14.17
CA ARG A 100 -6.16 -6.54 -15.09
C ARG A 100 -6.77 -5.51 -16.04
N ARG A 101 -7.24 -4.37 -15.54
CA ARG A 101 -7.81 -3.30 -16.38
C ARG A 101 -6.78 -2.73 -17.35
N GLU A 102 -5.54 -2.54 -16.91
CA GLU A 102 -4.42 -2.12 -17.76
C GLU A 102 -4.19 -3.11 -18.90
N THR A 103 -4.19 -4.42 -18.62
CA THR A 103 -4.07 -5.44 -19.67
C THR A 103 -5.24 -5.41 -20.65
N GLU A 104 -6.48 -5.27 -20.18
CA GLU A 104 -7.68 -5.18 -21.05
C GLU A 104 -7.63 -3.92 -21.94
N LEU A 105 -7.14 -2.79 -21.42
CA LEU A 105 -6.96 -1.57 -22.20
C LEU A 105 -5.85 -1.71 -23.25
N LEU A 106 -4.73 -2.34 -22.90
CA LEU A 106 -3.65 -2.62 -23.84
C LEU A 106 -4.11 -3.54 -24.98
N GLU A 107 -4.86 -4.61 -24.67
CA GLU A 107 -5.45 -5.49 -25.69
C GLU A 107 -6.38 -4.72 -26.64
N ARG A 108 -7.19 -3.78 -26.10
CA ARG A 108 -8.08 -2.94 -26.90
C ARG A 108 -7.31 -1.95 -27.78
N ILE A 109 -6.21 -1.37 -27.28
CA ILE A 109 -5.32 -0.52 -28.07
C ILE A 109 -4.72 -1.32 -29.22
N CYS A 110 -4.14 -2.48 -28.95
CA CYS A 110 -3.59 -3.38 -29.98
C CYS A 110 -4.64 -3.76 -31.04
N PHE A 111 -5.88 -4.03 -30.63
CA PHE A 111 -6.97 -4.30 -31.56
C PHE A 111 -7.29 -3.11 -32.47
N ILE A 112 -7.35 -1.90 -31.91
CA ILE A 112 -7.60 -0.68 -32.68
C ILE A 112 -6.45 -0.40 -33.65
N GLU A 113 -5.20 -0.53 -33.22
CA GLU A 113 -4.01 -0.40 -34.07
C GLU A 113 -4.06 -1.36 -35.26
N HIS A 114 -4.42 -2.63 -35.00
CA HIS A 114 -4.59 -3.61 -36.08
C HIS A 114 -5.68 -3.23 -37.08
N GLN A 115 -6.81 -2.69 -36.61
CA GLN A 115 -7.86 -2.19 -37.50
C GLN A 115 -7.41 -0.96 -38.29
N MET A 116 -6.67 -0.04 -37.67
CA MET A 116 -6.08 1.10 -38.36
C MET A 116 -5.16 0.64 -39.48
N ASP A 117 -4.24 -0.29 -39.21
CA ASP A 117 -3.34 -0.86 -40.21
C ASP A 117 -4.10 -1.52 -41.37
N LYS A 118 -5.18 -2.23 -41.07
CA LYS A 118 -6.06 -2.83 -42.09
C LYS A 118 -6.68 -1.75 -42.98
N THR A 119 -7.27 -0.71 -42.39
CA THR A 119 -7.89 0.39 -43.15
C THR A 119 -6.87 1.19 -43.95
N VAL A 120 -5.64 1.35 -43.45
CA VAL A 120 -4.53 2.00 -44.20
C VAL A 120 -4.13 1.16 -45.40
N LYS A 121 -4.03 -0.17 -45.26
CA LYS A 121 -3.75 -1.07 -46.39
C LYS A 121 -4.87 -1.02 -47.44
N GLU A 122 -6.13 -1.07 -47.02
CA GLU A 122 -7.29 -0.94 -47.93
C GLU A 122 -7.28 0.42 -48.66
N LYS A 123 -7.01 1.51 -47.95
CA LYS A 123 -6.86 2.85 -48.55
C LYS A 123 -5.74 2.90 -49.57
N ASN A 124 -4.58 2.31 -49.27
CA ASN A 124 -3.44 2.27 -50.20
C ASN A 124 -3.76 1.46 -51.46
N ILE A 125 -4.50 0.36 -51.35
CA ILE A 125 -4.99 -0.40 -52.51
C ILE A 125 -5.91 0.47 -53.37
N LEU A 126 -6.85 1.19 -52.75
CA LEU A 126 -7.76 2.09 -53.47
C LEU A 126 -7.02 3.24 -54.16
N ILE A 127 -6.01 3.83 -53.51
CA ILE A 127 -5.16 4.87 -54.10
C ILE A 127 -4.41 4.32 -55.32
N ASN A 128 -3.79 3.14 -55.19
CA ASN A 128 -3.07 2.51 -56.31
C ASN A 128 -4.01 2.19 -57.48
N ASN A 129 -5.20 1.67 -57.21
CA ASN A 129 -6.22 1.40 -58.23
C ASN A 129 -6.72 2.69 -58.91
N ALA A 130 -6.88 3.78 -58.15
CA ALA A 130 -7.24 5.08 -58.69
C ALA A 130 -6.14 5.63 -59.62
N GLN A 131 -4.87 5.50 -59.22
CA GLN A 131 -3.72 5.91 -60.04
C GLN A 131 -3.58 5.06 -61.32
N THR A 132 -3.84 3.75 -61.26
CA THR A 132 -3.84 2.92 -62.47
C THR A 132 -4.96 3.33 -63.43
N ARG A 133 -6.15 3.64 -62.90
CA ARG A 133 -7.28 4.11 -63.69
C ARG A 133 -7.03 5.49 -64.30
N GLU A 134 -6.38 6.38 -63.56
CA GLU A 134 -5.95 7.69 -64.06
C GLU A 134 -5.01 7.54 -65.26
N LYS A 135 -4.00 6.67 -65.18
CA LYS A 135 -3.10 6.36 -66.30
C LYS A 135 -3.82 5.74 -67.50
N GLU A 136 -4.83 4.91 -67.28
CA GLU A 136 -5.68 4.38 -68.38
C GLU A 136 -6.43 5.51 -69.09
N LEU A 137 -7.04 6.41 -68.32
CA LEU A 137 -7.75 7.57 -68.86
C LEU A 137 -6.81 8.53 -69.59
N GLU A 138 -5.58 8.75 -69.10
CA GLU A 138 -4.55 9.52 -69.80
C GLU A 138 -4.19 8.91 -71.16
N ARG A 139 -4.10 7.58 -71.25
CA ARG A 139 -3.89 6.87 -72.52
C ARG A 139 -5.09 7.02 -73.45
N GLU A 140 -6.32 6.84 -72.94
CA GLU A 140 -7.56 7.06 -73.72
C GLU A 140 -7.61 8.49 -74.28
N VAL A 141 -7.34 9.50 -73.44
CA VAL A 141 -7.31 10.91 -73.86
C VAL A 141 -6.24 11.15 -74.93
N SER A 142 -5.05 10.55 -74.78
CA SER A 142 -3.98 10.65 -75.78
C SER A 142 -4.39 10.06 -77.13
N VAL A 143 -5.08 8.91 -77.13
CA VAL A 143 -5.64 8.30 -78.35
C VAL A 143 -6.68 9.22 -78.98
N LEU A 144 -7.64 9.72 -78.21
CA LEU A 144 -8.68 10.64 -78.69
C LEU A 144 -8.11 11.94 -79.27
N LEU A 145 -7.05 12.50 -78.67
CA LEU A 145 -6.35 13.66 -79.20
C LEU A 145 -5.69 13.36 -80.56
N SER A 146 -5.07 12.18 -80.70
CA SER A 146 -4.48 11.75 -81.97
C SER A 146 -5.53 11.54 -83.07
N GLU A 147 -6.69 10.99 -82.73
CA GLU A 147 -7.82 10.85 -83.64
C GLU A 147 -8.39 12.20 -84.02
N LYS A 148 -8.63 13.09 -83.05
CA LYS A 148 -9.08 14.47 -83.29
C LYS A 148 -8.18 15.20 -84.29
N LYS A 149 -6.86 15.00 -84.21
CA LYS A 149 -5.91 15.55 -85.19
C LYS A 149 -6.15 14.98 -86.59
N LYS A 150 -6.32 13.66 -86.74
CA LYS A 150 -6.66 13.04 -88.03
C LYS A 150 -7.95 13.59 -88.63
N TYR A 151 -8.99 13.80 -87.81
CA TYR A 151 -10.23 14.42 -88.29
C TYR A 151 -10.01 15.88 -88.72
N SER A 152 -9.20 16.64 -87.97
CA SER A 152 -8.82 18.01 -88.37
C SER A 152 -8.06 18.04 -89.70
N ASP A 153 -7.17 17.07 -89.93
CA ASP A 153 -6.42 16.95 -91.18
C ASP A 153 -7.36 16.59 -92.36
N LEU A 154 -8.28 15.65 -92.16
CA LEU A 154 -9.33 15.30 -93.13
C LEU A 154 -10.28 16.48 -93.42
N GLU A 155 -10.63 17.27 -92.40
CA GLU A 155 -11.46 18.48 -92.57
C GLU A 155 -10.72 19.53 -93.42
N ALA A 156 -9.40 19.65 -93.25
CA ALA A 156 -8.58 20.53 -94.09
C ALA A 156 -8.51 20.03 -95.55
N GLU A 157 -8.36 18.73 -95.77
CA GLU A 157 -8.44 18.12 -97.12
C GLU A 157 -9.81 18.37 -97.77
N LEU A 158 -10.91 18.16 -97.04
CA LEU A 158 -12.25 18.44 -97.54
C LEU A 158 -12.42 19.91 -97.92
N LYS A 159 -11.90 20.85 -97.12
CA LYS A 159 -11.90 22.29 -97.46
C LYS A 159 -11.10 22.59 -98.73
N MET A 160 -10.00 21.90 -98.97
CA MET A 160 -9.21 22.03 -100.21
C MET A 160 -10.00 21.53 -101.42
N VAL A 161 -10.62 20.35 -101.32
CA VAL A 161 -11.48 19.79 -102.38
C VAL A 161 -12.68 20.71 -102.66
N HIS A 162 -13.29 21.29 -101.62
CA HIS A 162 -14.40 22.25 -101.78
C HIS A 162 -13.94 23.50 -102.56
N LYS A 163 -12.77 24.06 -102.21
CA LYS A 163 -12.18 25.18 -102.96
C LYS A 163 -11.86 24.83 -104.41
N GLU A 164 -11.42 23.61 -104.70
CA GLU A 164 -11.20 23.14 -106.08
C GLU A 164 -12.53 22.98 -106.84
N LEU A 165 -13.59 22.55 -106.17
CA LEU A 165 -14.93 22.47 -106.75
C LEU A 165 -15.46 23.87 -107.10
N ASP A 166 -15.34 24.83 -106.18
CA ASP A 166 -15.75 26.23 -106.39
C ASP A 166 -15.01 26.90 -107.56
N GLN A 167 -13.77 26.47 -107.86
CA GLN A 167 -13.00 26.97 -109.01
C GLN A 167 -13.42 26.38 -110.37
N ARG A 168 -14.23 25.32 -110.38
CA ARG A 168 -14.73 24.66 -111.61
C ARG A 168 -16.19 25.00 -111.96
N VAL A 169 -16.83 25.89 -111.20
CA VAL A 169 -18.23 26.29 -111.45
C VAL A 169 -18.26 27.57 -112.30
N ILE A 170 -18.72 27.41 -113.54
CA ILE A 170 -19.14 28.48 -114.45
C ILE A 170 -20.41 29.15 -113.85
N PRO A 171 -20.56 30.49 -113.91
CA PRO A 171 -21.64 31.19 -113.25
C PRO A 171 -22.98 30.96 -113.97
N GLU A 172 -23.87 30.16 -113.39
CA GLU A 172 -25.28 30.13 -113.77
C GLU A 172 -26.11 31.12 -112.95
N PRO A 173 -27.17 31.70 -113.56
CA PRO A 173 -27.91 32.83 -113.01
C PRO A 173 -28.88 32.42 -111.89
N ASN A 174 -29.03 33.35 -110.94
CA ASN A 174 -30.15 33.56 -110.03
C ASN A 174 -31.36 32.64 -110.22
N ILE A 175 -31.51 31.65 -109.34
CA ILE A 175 -32.83 31.08 -109.02
C ILE A 175 -33.01 31.12 -107.51
N ILE A 176 -33.90 32.01 -107.09
CA ILE A 176 -34.52 32.04 -105.77
C ILE A 176 -35.39 30.78 -105.69
N LEU A 177 -34.90 29.74 -105.00
CA LEU A 177 -35.73 28.62 -104.57
C LEU A 177 -36.02 28.78 -103.08
N ASN A 178 -37.25 29.20 -102.80
CA ASN A 178 -37.91 28.97 -101.53
C ASN A 178 -37.93 27.45 -101.30
N LEU A 179 -37.03 26.93 -100.46
CA LEU A 179 -37.04 25.53 -100.06
C LEU A 179 -37.73 25.42 -98.70
N GLU A 180 -38.96 24.92 -98.77
CA GLU A 180 -39.76 24.53 -97.63
C GLU A 180 -38.98 23.61 -96.69
N VAL A 181 -39.07 23.95 -95.41
CA VAL A 181 -38.68 23.12 -94.28
C VAL A 181 -39.54 21.87 -94.30
N THR A 182 -39.04 20.79 -94.88
CA THR A 182 -39.54 19.44 -94.65
C THR A 182 -38.61 18.69 -93.69
N PRO A 183 -39.16 18.01 -92.67
CA PRO A 183 -38.40 17.35 -91.63
C PRO A 183 -37.91 15.99 -92.11
N GLY A 184 -36.62 15.72 -91.91
CA GLY A 184 -36.04 14.41 -92.18
C GLY A 184 -34.95 14.49 -93.22
N ASN A 185 -33.71 14.61 -92.75
CA ASN A 185 -32.58 13.96 -93.39
C ASN A 185 -31.49 13.75 -92.33
N GLU A 186 -31.20 12.47 -92.13
CA GLU A 186 -30.23 11.93 -91.21
C GLU A 186 -28.84 12.46 -91.56
N VAL A 187 -28.33 13.35 -90.71
CA VAL A 187 -26.90 13.61 -90.66
C VAL A 187 -26.28 12.31 -90.14
N VAL A 188 -25.67 11.55 -91.04
CA VAL A 188 -24.80 10.41 -90.70
C VAL A 188 -23.55 11.00 -90.05
N VAL A 189 -23.67 11.27 -88.75
CA VAL A 189 -22.57 11.67 -87.88
C VAL A 189 -21.68 10.44 -87.72
N LYS A 190 -20.57 10.39 -88.46
CA LYS A 190 -19.55 9.32 -88.35
C LYS A 190 -18.84 9.27 -86.98
N ASP A 191 -19.23 10.15 -86.05
CA ASP A 191 -18.74 10.20 -84.66
C ASP A 191 -19.88 10.13 -83.61
N GLN A 192 -21.09 9.70 -83.99
CA GLN A 192 -22.24 9.57 -83.10
C GLN A 192 -21.90 8.70 -81.87
N ASP A 193 -21.08 7.66 -82.07
CA ASP A 193 -20.67 6.75 -81.02
C ASP A 193 -19.77 7.42 -79.96
N LYS A 194 -18.88 8.34 -80.36
CA LYS A 194 -18.02 9.09 -79.41
C LYS A 194 -18.81 10.12 -78.61
N VAL A 195 -19.81 10.75 -79.24
CA VAL A 195 -20.71 11.68 -78.56
C VAL A 195 -21.56 10.94 -77.52
N VAL A 196 -22.08 9.76 -77.88
CA VAL A 196 -22.83 8.90 -76.95
C VAL A 196 -21.95 8.40 -75.82
N GLU A 197 -20.69 8.00 -76.09
CA GLU A 197 -19.74 7.58 -75.04
C GLU A 197 -19.38 8.73 -74.09
N LEU A 198 -19.13 9.93 -74.61
CA LEU A 198 -18.84 11.12 -73.78
C LEU A 198 -20.06 11.55 -72.97
N GLN A 199 -21.27 11.49 -73.53
CA GLN A 199 -22.51 11.71 -72.78
C GLN A 199 -22.68 10.66 -71.67
N GLY A 200 -22.36 9.39 -71.94
CA GLY A 200 -22.36 8.31 -70.94
C GLY A 200 -21.36 8.55 -69.81
N LYS A 201 -20.11 8.91 -70.14
CA LYS A 201 -19.06 9.26 -69.16
C LYS A 201 -19.44 10.49 -68.34
N LEU A 202 -20.06 11.50 -68.96
CA LEU A 202 -20.54 12.71 -68.29
C LEU A 202 -21.70 12.42 -67.33
N LEU A 203 -22.68 11.63 -67.76
CA LEU A 203 -23.80 11.20 -66.93
C LEU A 203 -23.32 10.34 -65.75
N SER A 204 -22.40 9.41 -65.98
CA SER A 204 -21.77 8.60 -64.92
C SER A 204 -21.02 9.46 -63.92
N LYS A 205 -20.19 10.42 -64.37
CA LYS A 205 -19.50 11.37 -63.47
C LYS A 205 -20.48 12.26 -62.70
N SER A 206 -21.55 12.72 -63.34
CA SER A 206 -22.59 13.50 -62.68
C SER A 206 -23.27 12.69 -61.57
N GLN A 207 -23.60 11.43 -61.85
CA GLN A 207 -24.19 10.51 -60.87
C GLN A 207 -23.24 10.21 -59.71
N ASP A 208 -21.94 10.04 -59.98
CA ASP A 208 -20.90 9.89 -58.95
C ASP A 208 -20.73 11.15 -58.09
N LEU A 209 -20.81 12.35 -58.68
CA LEU A 209 -20.79 13.60 -57.93
C LEU A 209 -22.02 13.72 -57.02
N VAL A 210 -23.20 13.35 -57.51
CA VAL A 210 -24.43 13.35 -56.71
C VAL A 210 -24.33 12.36 -55.54
N THR A 211 -23.77 11.17 -55.74
CA THR A 211 -23.60 10.18 -54.65
C THR A 211 -22.57 10.63 -53.62
N LYS A 212 -21.42 11.18 -54.05
CA LYS A 212 -20.41 11.76 -53.15
C LYS A 212 -20.94 12.95 -52.36
N THR A 213 -21.71 13.84 -53.00
CA THR A 213 -22.32 14.99 -52.32
C THR A 213 -23.30 14.52 -51.24
N ARG A 214 -24.17 13.55 -51.56
CA ARG A 214 -25.07 12.93 -50.57
C ARG A 214 -24.31 12.25 -49.42
N GLN A 215 -23.16 11.63 -49.69
CA GLN A 215 -22.33 11.01 -48.65
C GLN A 215 -21.63 12.04 -47.76
N LEU A 216 -21.16 13.15 -48.33
CA LEU A 216 -20.62 14.29 -47.58
C LEU A 216 -21.69 14.94 -46.69
N GLU A 217 -22.91 15.10 -47.19
CA GLU A 217 -24.02 15.62 -46.37
C GLU A 217 -24.39 14.68 -45.21
N LYS A 218 -24.33 13.36 -45.42
CA LYS A 218 -24.56 12.38 -44.35
C LYS A 218 -23.46 12.43 -43.29
N THR A 219 -22.20 12.49 -43.71
CA THR A 219 -21.05 12.57 -42.78
C THR A 219 -21.02 13.91 -42.03
N SER A 220 -21.32 15.03 -42.70
CA SER A 220 -21.44 16.35 -42.06
C SER A 220 -22.54 16.38 -41.00
N ARG A 221 -23.72 15.79 -41.28
CA ARG A 221 -24.79 15.64 -40.28
C ARG A 221 -24.37 14.77 -39.09
N ALA A 222 -23.67 13.66 -39.34
CA ALA A 222 -23.16 12.80 -38.28
C ALA A 222 -22.12 13.50 -37.39
N ILE A 223 -21.24 14.32 -37.97
CA ILE A 223 -20.26 15.13 -37.24
C ILE A 223 -20.97 16.13 -36.33
N LYS A 224 -21.93 16.92 -36.86
CA LYS A 224 -22.69 17.89 -36.06
C LYS A 224 -23.43 17.24 -34.88
N GLU A 225 -24.00 16.06 -35.09
CA GLU A 225 -24.66 15.33 -34.01
C GLU A 225 -23.66 14.85 -32.94
N LYS A 226 -22.45 14.44 -33.34
CA LYS A 226 -21.38 14.07 -32.40
C LYS A 226 -20.84 15.26 -31.62
N GLU A 227 -20.69 16.41 -32.26
CA GLU A 227 -20.31 17.66 -31.60
C GLU A 227 -21.37 18.08 -30.56
N ARG A 228 -22.66 17.99 -30.93
CA ARG A 228 -23.78 18.26 -30.01
C ARG A 228 -23.75 17.33 -28.79
N GLN A 229 -23.56 16.01 -29.01
CA GLN A 229 -23.43 15.03 -27.92
C GLN A 229 -22.23 15.32 -27.01
N CYS A 230 -21.11 15.78 -27.58
CA CYS A 230 -19.92 16.13 -26.81
C CYS A 230 -20.15 17.34 -25.90
N GLU A 231 -20.77 18.41 -26.42
CA GLU A 231 -21.10 19.59 -25.61
C GLU A 231 -22.16 19.27 -24.54
N GLU A 232 -23.15 18.44 -24.83
CA GLU A 232 -24.11 17.97 -23.81
C GLU A 232 -23.44 17.18 -22.69
N MET A 233 -22.49 16.31 -23.03
CA MET A 233 -21.73 15.55 -22.04
C MET A 233 -20.84 16.48 -21.20
N LYS A 234 -20.17 17.45 -21.82
CA LYS A 234 -19.37 18.46 -21.13
C LYS A 234 -20.21 19.31 -20.17
N HIS A 235 -21.39 19.76 -20.59
CA HIS A 235 -22.34 20.45 -19.72
C HIS A 235 -22.85 19.55 -18.58
N SER A 236 -23.11 18.27 -18.86
CA SER A 236 -23.53 17.31 -17.84
C SER A 236 -22.42 17.08 -16.80
N MET A 237 -21.17 16.94 -17.24
CA MET A 237 -20.01 16.82 -16.35
C MET A 237 -19.80 18.07 -15.50
N ALA A 238 -19.97 19.27 -16.08
CA ALA A 238 -19.87 20.53 -15.36
C ALA A 238 -21.00 20.73 -14.32
N ARG A 239 -22.18 20.12 -14.53
CA ARG A 239 -23.26 20.09 -13.52
C ARG A 239 -23.05 19.01 -12.46
N LEU A 240 -22.42 17.90 -12.83
CA LEU A 240 -22.17 16.76 -11.93
C LEU A 240 -21.01 17.00 -10.96
N LEU A 241 -20.04 17.84 -11.31
CA LEU A 241 -19.04 18.34 -10.37
C LEU A 241 -19.57 19.67 -9.80
N PRO A 242 -20.09 19.70 -8.56
CA PRO A 242 -20.45 20.95 -7.92
C PRO A 242 -19.21 21.85 -7.87
N PRO A 243 -19.32 23.16 -8.16
CA PRO A 243 -18.19 24.08 -8.08
C PRO A 243 -17.53 24.07 -6.68
N GLU A 244 -18.27 23.70 -5.62
CA GLU A 244 -17.68 23.51 -4.29
C GLU A 244 -16.60 22.41 -4.26
N THR A 245 -16.72 21.36 -5.08
CA THR A 245 -15.73 20.26 -5.13
C THR A 245 -14.41 20.66 -5.79
N ILE A 246 -14.41 21.70 -6.64
CA ILE A 246 -13.19 22.21 -7.29
C ILE A 246 -12.32 22.94 -6.26
N ASP A 247 -12.93 23.69 -5.33
CA ASP A 247 -12.23 24.38 -4.23
C ASP A 247 -11.77 23.42 -3.11
N GLU A 248 -12.35 22.22 -3.03
CA GLU A 248 -11.93 21.18 -2.09
C GLU A 248 -10.66 20.45 -2.53
N ILE A 249 -10.39 20.34 -3.84
CA ILE A 249 -9.19 19.66 -4.36
C ILE A 249 -7.88 20.30 -3.83
N PRO A 250 -7.69 21.63 -3.87
CA PRO A 250 -6.52 22.28 -3.27
C PRO A 250 -6.40 22.04 -1.76
N LYS A 251 -7.53 22.02 -1.03
CA LYS A 251 -7.55 21.75 0.41
C LYS A 251 -7.11 20.31 0.71
N LEU A 252 -7.64 19.33 -0.03
CA LEU A 252 -7.24 17.94 0.09
C LEU A 252 -5.76 17.75 -0.25
N HIS A 253 -5.28 18.40 -1.31
CA HIS A 253 -3.86 18.36 -1.68
C HIS A 253 -2.97 18.95 -0.57
N TRP A 254 -3.38 20.08 0.04
CA TRP A 254 -2.66 20.65 1.18
C TRP A 254 -2.63 19.70 2.38
N ILE A 255 -3.76 19.08 2.73
CA ILE A 255 -3.86 18.09 3.81
C ILE A 255 -2.91 16.92 3.53
N ILE A 256 -2.90 16.39 2.31
CA ILE A 256 -2.01 15.29 1.91
C ILE A 256 -0.54 15.69 2.09
N ARG A 257 -0.15 16.91 1.68
CA ARG A 257 1.23 17.41 1.86
C ARG A 257 1.64 17.49 3.33
N GLU A 258 0.77 18.01 4.21
CA GLU A 258 1.06 18.08 5.65
C GLU A 258 1.15 16.69 6.29
N GLN A 259 0.28 15.75 5.91
CA GLN A 259 0.36 14.36 6.37
C GLN A 259 1.65 13.68 5.89
N CYS A 260 2.08 13.91 4.66
CA CYS A 260 3.36 13.40 4.17
C CYS A 260 4.57 13.97 4.96
N LYS A 261 4.55 15.26 5.33
CA LYS A 261 5.59 15.85 6.19
C LYS A 261 5.60 15.18 7.57
N ARG A 262 4.43 14.96 8.18
CA ARG A 262 4.29 14.28 9.46
C ARG A 262 4.82 12.84 9.42
N ILE A 263 4.49 12.08 8.37
CA ILE A 263 5.01 10.72 8.17
C ILE A 263 6.54 10.71 8.06
N LYS A 264 7.14 11.66 7.33
CA LYS A 264 8.60 11.78 7.24
C LYS A 264 9.25 12.08 8.59
N ALA A 265 8.65 12.94 9.41
CA ALA A 265 9.13 13.22 10.76
C ALA A 265 9.08 11.98 11.67
N LEU A 266 7.94 11.27 11.70
CA LEU A 266 7.78 10.04 12.48
C LEU A 266 8.75 8.93 12.01
N MET A 267 9.02 8.85 10.71
CA MET A 267 10.00 7.90 10.17
C MET A 267 11.42 8.22 10.64
N ALA A 268 11.79 9.50 10.74
CA ALA A 268 13.07 9.91 11.30
C ALA A 268 13.18 9.57 12.80
N GLU A 269 12.12 9.79 13.59
CA GLU A 269 12.07 9.39 15.00
C GLU A 269 12.24 7.88 15.20
N VAL A 270 11.56 7.05 14.40
CA VAL A 270 11.71 5.59 14.41
C VAL A 270 13.15 5.17 14.09
N ASN A 271 13.81 5.84 13.14
CA ASN A 271 15.20 5.55 12.81
C ASN A 271 16.15 5.85 13.98
N VAL A 272 15.96 6.96 14.69
CA VAL A 272 16.73 7.28 15.92
C VAL A 272 16.52 6.21 16.98
N HIS A 273 15.27 5.80 17.22
CA HIS A 273 14.98 4.74 18.19
C HIS A 273 15.62 3.39 17.81
N ASN A 274 15.69 3.06 16.51
CA ASN A 274 16.36 1.85 16.03
C ASN A 274 17.88 1.90 16.26
N VAL A 275 18.52 3.04 16.02
CA VAL A 275 19.95 3.21 16.30
C VAL A 275 20.23 3.03 17.78
N ASN A 276 19.45 3.70 18.65
CA ASN A 276 19.59 3.57 20.10
C ASN A 276 19.38 2.12 20.58
N ALA A 277 18.43 1.39 19.98
CA ALA A 277 18.19 -0.01 20.32
C ALA A 277 19.39 -0.91 19.97
N GLU A 278 20.06 -0.66 18.84
CA GLU A 278 21.27 -1.40 18.47
C GLU A 278 22.46 -1.03 19.37
N GLU A 279 22.60 0.24 19.77
CA GLU A 279 23.59 0.66 20.77
C GLU A 279 23.40 -0.08 22.11
N PHE A 280 22.16 -0.14 22.62
CA PHE A 280 21.87 -0.89 23.85
C PHE A 280 22.16 -2.39 23.72
N LYS A 281 21.91 -2.97 22.54
CA LYS A 281 22.22 -4.37 22.27
C LYS A 281 23.74 -4.61 22.31
N ILE A 282 24.52 -3.75 21.65
CA ILE A 282 26.00 -3.81 21.69
C ILE A 282 26.52 -3.67 23.12
N ASP A 283 25.99 -2.73 23.90
CA ASP A 283 26.42 -2.54 25.29
C ASP A 283 26.03 -3.71 26.20
N ASN A 284 24.87 -4.31 25.97
CA ASN A 284 24.47 -5.53 26.66
C ASN A 284 25.40 -6.71 26.31
N GLU A 285 25.80 -6.86 25.05
CA GLU A 285 26.79 -7.85 24.62
C GLU A 285 28.15 -7.65 25.33
N LYS A 286 28.65 -6.40 25.40
CA LYS A 286 29.87 -6.06 26.16
C LYS A 286 29.75 -6.38 27.65
N LEU A 287 28.59 -6.12 28.26
CA LEU A 287 28.36 -6.43 29.67
C LEU A 287 28.35 -7.95 29.92
N VAL A 288 27.71 -8.72 29.03
CA VAL A 288 27.73 -10.19 29.09
C VAL A 288 29.15 -10.72 28.98
N GLU A 289 29.97 -10.17 28.09
CA GLU A 289 31.38 -10.53 27.94
C GLU A 289 32.19 -10.22 29.21
N LYS A 290 32.05 -9.02 29.78
CA LYS A 290 32.70 -8.64 31.06
C LYS A 290 32.30 -9.57 32.21
N VAL A 291 31.02 -9.91 32.31
CA VAL A 291 30.53 -10.85 33.34
C VAL A 291 31.15 -12.24 33.16
N SER A 292 31.28 -12.70 31.91
CA SER A 292 31.95 -13.96 31.58
C SER A 292 33.45 -13.92 31.95
N GLU A 293 34.13 -12.82 31.67
CA GLU A 293 35.54 -12.60 32.01
C GLU A 293 35.75 -12.63 33.53
N ILE A 294 34.97 -11.86 34.29
CA ILE A 294 35.01 -11.84 35.77
C ILE A 294 34.75 -13.24 36.33
N LYS A 295 33.77 -13.96 35.80
CA LYS A 295 33.46 -15.33 36.21
C LYS A 295 34.64 -16.28 35.95
N SER A 296 35.32 -16.13 34.81
CA SER A 296 36.51 -16.93 34.47
C SER A 296 37.68 -16.63 35.41
N LEU A 297 37.94 -15.35 35.69
CA LEU A 297 38.97 -14.93 36.66
C LEU A 297 38.69 -15.47 38.06
N TYR A 298 37.45 -15.37 38.53
CA TYR A 298 37.04 -15.91 39.83
C TYR A 298 37.26 -17.44 39.92
N ILE A 299 36.92 -18.19 38.88
CA ILE A 299 37.15 -19.65 38.85
C ILE A 299 38.65 -19.96 38.91
N LYS A 300 39.48 -19.25 38.14
CA LYS A 300 40.95 -19.43 38.15
C LYS A 300 41.55 -19.11 39.52
N GLU A 301 41.14 -18.01 40.14
CA GLU A 301 41.59 -17.62 41.47
C GLU A 301 41.15 -18.63 42.53
N LYS A 302 39.92 -19.14 42.44
CA LYS A 302 39.42 -20.20 43.33
C LYS A 302 40.23 -21.49 43.18
N MET A 303 40.58 -21.89 41.96
CA MET A 303 41.46 -23.05 41.71
C MET A 303 42.85 -22.83 42.32
N HIS A 304 43.48 -21.69 42.04
CA HIS A 304 44.79 -21.33 42.59
C HIS A 304 44.81 -21.34 44.13
N ASN A 305 43.78 -20.77 44.77
CA ASN A 305 43.63 -20.78 46.23
C ASN A 305 43.37 -22.18 46.82
N THR A 306 42.83 -23.10 46.01
CA THR A 306 42.64 -24.51 46.40
C THR A 306 43.98 -25.24 46.31
N ASP A 307 44.70 -25.10 45.21
CA ASP A 307 46.03 -25.67 44.99
C ASP A 307 47.03 -25.19 46.07
N MET A 308 46.99 -23.90 46.43
CA MET A 308 47.82 -23.34 47.50
C MET A 308 47.49 -23.95 48.87
N ARG A 309 46.21 -24.17 49.17
CA ARG A 309 45.79 -24.84 50.41
C ARG A 309 46.26 -26.30 50.44
N GLU A 310 46.13 -27.03 49.35
CA GLU A 310 46.61 -28.41 49.23
C GLU A 310 48.15 -28.50 49.36
N ALA A 311 48.88 -27.56 48.76
CA ALA A 311 50.34 -27.48 48.88
C ALA A 311 50.78 -27.19 50.33
N LEU A 312 50.14 -26.24 51.01
CA LEU A 312 50.39 -25.96 52.43
C LEU A 312 50.07 -27.17 53.32
N GLN A 313 48.99 -27.89 53.03
CA GLN A 313 48.63 -29.11 53.74
C GLN A 313 49.66 -30.23 53.53
N LYS A 314 50.20 -30.40 52.31
CA LYS A 314 51.29 -31.36 52.02
C LYS A 314 52.61 -30.98 52.67
N SER A 315 52.91 -29.69 52.84
CA SER A 315 54.15 -29.19 53.45
C SER A 315 54.21 -29.36 54.99
N GLY A 316 53.11 -29.76 55.63
CA GLY A 316 53.06 -29.98 57.09
C GLY A 316 53.10 -28.71 57.95
N VAL A 317 53.14 -27.52 57.34
CA VAL A 317 53.22 -26.23 58.04
C VAL A 317 51.90 -25.84 58.72
N ILE A 318 50.76 -26.32 58.20
CA ILE A 318 49.44 -26.07 58.81
C ILE A 318 48.83 -27.41 59.23
N LYS A 319 48.86 -27.70 60.54
CA LYS A 319 48.01 -28.73 61.14
C LYS A 319 46.58 -28.21 61.14
N VAL A 320 45.86 -28.43 60.04
CA VAL A 320 44.42 -28.18 59.97
C VAL A 320 43.76 -29.00 61.09
N PRO A 321 43.03 -28.37 62.03
CA PRO A 321 42.28 -29.11 63.03
C PRO A 321 41.32 -30.05 62.29
N GLN A 322 41.47 -31.36 62.47
CA GLN A 322 40.47 -32.34 62.06
C GLN A 322 39.25 -32.15 62.97
N ASN A 323 38.49 -31.09 62.74
CA ASN A 323 37.23 -30.88 63.43
C ASN A 323 36.19 -31.77 62.75
N THR A 324 36.07 -32.96 63.29
CA THR A 324 34.98 -33.91 63.02
C THR A 324 33.63 -33.21 63.18
N ASN A 325 32.74 -33.45 62.21
CA ASN A 325 31.28 -33.33 62.34
C ASN A 325 30.66 -31.93 62.44
N ILE A 326 30.92 -31.06 61.46
CA ILE A 326 29.90 -30.07 61.08
C ILE A 326 29.71 -30.11 59.56
N LEU A 327 28.65 -30.80 59.15
CA LEU A 327 28.11 -30.79 57.80
C LEU A 327 27.95 -29.33 57.33
N PRO A 328 28.44 -28.93 56.14
CA PRO A 328 28.05 -27.66 55.58
C PRO A 328 26.55 -27.71 55.23
N PRO A 329 25.73 -26.74 55.67
CA PRO A 329 24.33 -26.69 55.25
C PRO A 329 24.30 -26.45 53.74
N SER A 330 23.80 -27.47 53.04
CA SER A 330 23.42 -27.44 51.63
C SER A 330 22.53 -26.22 51.36
N SER A 331 23.15 -25.16 50.87
CA SER A 331 22.46 -24.00 50.34
C SER A 331 22.39 -24.19 48.84
N ASN A 332 21.32 -24.87 48.38
CA ASN A 332 20.65 -24.63 47.10
C ASN A 332 19.47 -25.62 46.90
N THR A 333 18.44 -25.50 47.73
CA THR A 333 17.08 -25.87 47.37
C THR A 333 16.19 -24.64 47.57
N VAL A 334 16.23 -23.74 46.59
CA VAL A 334 15.16 -22.74 46.44
C VAL A 334 13.92 -23.49 46.02
N SER A 335 13.11 -23.84 47.03
CA SER A 335 11.77 -24.38 46.89
C SER A 335 10.91 -23.39 46.10
N ARG A 336 10.66 -23.75 44.85
CA ARG A 336 9.64 -23.16 43.99
C ARG A 336 8.27 -23.46 44.63
N PRO A 337 7.42 -22.45 44.94
CA PRO A 337 6.09 -22.72 45.47
C PRO A 337 5.26 -23.40 44.39
N SER A 338 4.86 -24.64 44.65
CA SER A 338 3.78 -25.31 43.95
C SER A 338 2.46 -24.65 44.36
N SER A 339 1.84 -23.96 43.41
CA SER A 339 0.44 -23.51 43.51
C SER A 339 -0.37 -24.25 42.45
N ASP A 340 -0.54 -25.56 42.66
CA ASP A 340 -1.62 -26.32 42.02
C ASP A 340 -2.93 -25.99 42.75
N LYS A 341 -3.66 -25.00 42.22
CA LYS A 341 -5.11 -24.94 42.34
C LYS A 341 -5.72 -25.17 40.98
N GLN A 342 -6.44 -26.29 40.92
CA GLN A 342 -7.31 -26.74 39.86
C GLN A 342 -8.06 -25.57 39.18
N ARG A 343 -7.90 -25.43 37.87
CA ARG A 343 -8.95 -24.88 37.01
C ARG A 343 -8.99 -25.69 35.73
N LYS A 344 -10.08 -26.44 35.60
CA LYS A 344 -10.51 -27.13 34.38
C LYS A 344 -10.47 -26.14 33.22
N GLU A 345 -9.68 -26.42 32.19
CA GLU A 345 -9.94 -25.86 30.87
C GLU A 345 -9.51 -26.84 29.78
N LYS A 346 -10.34 -26.86 28.75
CA LYS A 346 -10.52 -27.92 27.76
C LYS A 346 -9.26 -28.14 26.92
N GLN A 347 -8.90 -29.40 26.74
CA GLN A 347 -7.92 -29.83 25.73
C GLN A 347 -8.47 -29.54 24.33
N GLY A 348 -7.74 -28.71 23.57
CA GLY A 348 -7.71 -28.74 22.11
C GLY A 348 -6.35 -29.28 21.65
N PRO A 349 -6.26 -30.04 20.56
CA PRO A 349 -4.99 -30.62 20.13
C PRO A 349 -4.18 -29.56 19.38
N THR A 350 -2.92 -29.37 19.77
CA THR A 350 -1.97 -28.59 18.95
C THR A 350 -0.76 -29.45 18.67
N GLU A 351 -0.67 -29.85 17.41
CA GLU A 351 0.49 -30.49 16.79
C GLU A 351 1.75 -29.64 16.99
N ARG A 352 2.77 -30.22 17.62
CA ARG A 352 4.14 -29.69 17.57
C ARG A 352 4.83 -30.24 16.34
N LYS A 353 4.96 -29.43 15.28
CA LYS A 353 5.93 -29.67 14.21
C LYS A 353 7.25 -28.99 14.54
N THR A 354 8.24 -29.82 14.83
CA THR A 354 9.66 -29.49 14.88
C THR A 354 10.14 -29.07 13.49
N ILE A 355 10.52 -27.80 13.30
CA ILE A 355 11.23 -27.37 12.09
C ILE A 355 12.67 -27.08 12.47
N ARG A 356 13.54 -28.04 12.15
CA ARG A 356 15.00 -27.88 12.10
C ARG A 356 15.36 -26.91 10.98
N SER A 357 16.19 -25.94 11.32
CA SER A 357 16.90 -25.07 10.42
C SER A 357 17.94 -25.83 9.60
N ARG A 358 17.78 -25.82 8.28
CA ARG A 358 18.86 -25.88 7.28
C ARG A 358 18.38 -25.10 6.07
N LEU A 359 19.13 -24.09 5.68
CA LEU A 359 19.33 -23.68 4.29
C LEU A 359 20.49 -22.66 4.27
N ARG A 360 21.68 -23.18 3.93
CA ARG A 360 22.67 -22.41 3.18
C ARG A 360 22.21 -22.44 1.73
N THR A 361 22.25 -21.31 1.04
CA THR A 361 22.25 -21.27 -0.43
C THR A 361 23.28 -20.28 -0.90
N ASP A 362 24.38 -20.82 -1.42
CA ASP A 362 25.23 -20.16 -2.39
C ASP A 362 24.40 -19.90 -3.66
N VAL A 363 24.37 -18.65 -4.12
CA VAL A 363 23.70 -18.26 -5.37
C VAL A 363 24.78 -18.07 -6.44
N LYS A 364 24.86 -19.02 -7.38
CA LYS A 364 25.48 -18.82 -8.70
C LYS A 364 24.43 -18.23 -9.67
N PRO A 365 24.80 -17.31 -10.58
CA PRO A 365 23.87 -16.76 -11.54
C PRO A 365 23.66 -17.72 -12.72
N ALA A 366 22.40 -18.06 -13.00
CA ALA A 366 21.99 -18.83 -14.16
C ALA A 366 21.53 -17.91 -15.31
N LYS A 367 22.00 -18.23 -16.52
CA LYS A 367 21.68 -17.62 -17.82
C LYS A 367 20.16 -17.62 -18.11
N PRO A 368 19.63 -16.62 -18.83
CA PRO A 368 18.23 -16.62 -19.27
C PRO A 368 17.99 -17.58 -20.44
N PRO A 369 16.83 -18.27 -20.51
CA PRO A 369 16.46 -19.08 -21.67
C PRO A 369 15.77 -18.22 -22.75
N LEU A 370 16.03 -18.60 -24.00
CA LEU A 370 15.41 -18.07 -25.22
C LEU A 370 13.91 -18.44 -25.32
N PRO A 371 13.11 -17.68 -26.08
CA PRO A 371 11.68 -17.92 -26.20
C PRO A 371 11.37 -19.03 -27.22
N SER A 372 10.57 -20.02 -26.81
CA SER A 372 10.04 -21.06 -27.70
C SER A 372 8.53 -20.91 -27.90
N ASN A 373 8.16 -20.60 -29.13
CA ASN A 373 6.97 -21.00 -29.89
C ASN A 373 5.61 -21.20 -29.19
N THR A 374 4.72 -20.30 -29.60
CA THR A 374 3.26 -20.39 -29.74
C THR A 374 2.68 -21.79 -29.92
N LYS A 375 1.74 -22.16 -29.03
CA LYS A 375 0.65 -23.08 -29.31
C LYS A 375 -0.69 -22.33 -29.19
N LYS A 376 -1.43 -22.30 -30.29
CA LYS A 376 -2.85 -21.89 -30.36
C LYS A 376 -3.67 -22.81 -29.44
N ILE A 377 -4.36 -22.22 -28.48
CA ILE A 377 -5.48 -22.86 -27.77
C ILE A 377 -6.74 -22.15 -28.25
N VAL A 378 -7.62 -22.92 -28.90
CA VAL A 378 -8.98 -22.54 -29.26
C VAL A 378 -9.83 -22.74 -28.01
N LEU A 379 -10.37 -21.65 -27.44
CA LEU A 379 -11.40 -21.72 -26.41
C LEU A 379 -12.73 -21.26 -26.99
N LYS A 380 -13.71 -22.15 -26.88
CA LYS A 380 -15.12 -21.96 -27.20
C LYS A 380 -15.73 -20.92 -26.27
N SER A 381 -16.54 -20.04 -26.85
CA SER A 381 -17.45 -19.11 -26.17
C SER A 381 -18.62 -19.88 -25.57
N GLU A 382 -18.80 -19.80 -24.25
CA GLU A 382 -20.06 -20.13 -23.58
C GLU A 382 -20.67 -18.82 -23.05
N ASP A 383 -21.82 -18.47 -23.63
CA ASP A 383 -22.70 -17.41 -23.18
C ASP A 383 -23.33 -17.80 -21.83
N THR A 384 -23.01 -17.05 -20.78
CA THR A 384 -23.82 -17.04 -19.55
C THR A 384 -24.18 -15.60 -19.20
N SER A 385 -25.37 -15.22 -19.65
CA SER A 385 -26.12 -14.06 -19.17
C SER A 385 -26.39 -14.25 -17.67
N SER A 386 -25.63 -13.55 -16.83
CA SER A 386 -25.87 -13.46 -15.39
C SER A 386 -26.30 -12.05 -15.03
N GLN A 387 -27.61 -11.94 -14.83
CA GLN A 387 -28.37 -10.79 -14.40
C GLN A 387 -27.91 -10.36 -12.98
N CYS A 388 -27.20 -9.23 -12.89
CA CYS A 388 -26.75 -8.67 -11.62
C CYS A 388 -27.92 -7.98 -10.91
N HIS A 389 -28.47 -8.61 -9.88
CA HIS A 389 -29.31 -7.95 -8.88
C HIS A 389 -28.44 -7.07 -7.98
N LEU A 390 -28.64 -5.76 -8.04
CA LEU A 390 -28.09 -4.80 -7.08
C LEU A 390 -28.73 -4.99 -5.70
N PRO A 391 -27.95 -4.98 -4.60
CA PRO A 391 -28.51 -4.98 -3.26
C PRO A 391 -29.13 -3.60 -2.93
N PRO A 392 -30.16 -3.54 -2.07
CA PRO A 392 -30.81 -2.30 -1.72
C PRO A 392 -29.90 -1.42 -0.86
N ILE A 393 -29.88 -0.14 -1.19
CA ILE A 393 -29.20 0.92 -0.44
C ILE A 393 -29.86 1.04 0.95
N PRO A 394 -29.11 0.91 2.07
CA PRO A 394 -29.69 1.11 3.39
C PRO A 394 -30.06 2.58 3.58
N LYS A 395 -31.31 2.80 4.00
CA LYS A 395 -31.87 4.11 4.32
C LYS A 395 -31.12 4.71 5.52
N ASN A 396 -30.72 5.96 5.36
CA ASN A 396 -30.16 6.83 6.39
C ASN A 396 -30.97 6.76 7.70
N THR A 397 -30.34 6.27 8.76
CA THR A 397 -30.69 6.63 10.13
C THR A 397 -29.88 7.86 10.54
N SER A 398 -30.54 8.99 10.48
CA SER A 398 -30.16 10.22 11.16
C SER A 398 -30.22 10.01 12.67
N GLU A 399 -29.11 9.61 13.30
CA GLU A 399 -28.95 9.62 14.75
C GLU A 399 -27.95 10.70 15.19
N SER A 400 -28.55 11.81 15.61
CA SER A 400 -28.16 12.80 16.60
C SER A 400 -26.86 12.49 17.39
N ILE A 401 -25.73 13.03 16.92
CA ILE A 401 -24.55 13.25 17.77
C ILE A 401 -24.65 14.67 18.35
N ARG A 402 -25.29 14.80 19.51
CA ARG A 402 -25.10 15.95 20.40
C ARG A 402 -23.67 15.90 20.94
N ARG A 403 -22.76 16.64 20.32
CA ARG A 403 -21.47 16.99 20.93
C ARG A 403 -21.73 18.06 22.00
N THR A 404 -21.71 17.64 23.26
CA THR A 404 -21.53 18.53 24.40
C THR A 404 -20.11 19.08 24.36
N TYR A 405 -19.96 20.33 23.91
CA TYR A 405 -18.72 21.08 24.10
C TYR A 405 -18.61 21.47 25.57
N ALA A 406 -17.61 20.94 26.26
CA ALA A 406 -17.18 21.45 27.56
C ALA A 406 -16.49 22.80 27.35
N PRO A 407 -16.79 23.85 28.15
CA PRO A 407 -16.09 25.13 28.04
C PRO A 407 -14.65 25.00 28.56
N LEU A 408 -13.70 25.54 27.80
CA LEU A 408 -12.30 25.69 28.24
C LEU A 408 -12.22 26.70 29.40
N PRO A 409 -11.37 26.46 30.42
CA PRO A 409 -11.20 27.38 31.53
C PRO A 409 -10.45 28.65 31.08
N HIS A 410 -11.02 29.80 31.45
CA HIS A 410 -10.41 31.11 31.27
C HIS A 410 -9.08 31.19 32.04
N ILE A 411 -7.98 31.32 31.30
CA ILE A 411 -6.68 31.71 31.84
C ILE A 411 -6.76 33.21 32.15
N THR A 412 -6.91 33.54 33.43
CA THR A 412 -6.68 34.90 33.92
C THR A 412 -5.18 35.10 34.08
N ARG A 413 -4.61 36.04 33.32
CA ARG A 413 -3.26 36.54 33.53
C ARG A 413 -3.23 37.33 34.84
N LYS A 414 -2.33 36.95 35.75
CA LYS A 414 -1.78 37.83 36.77
C LYS A 414 -0.43 38.35 36.30
#